data_AF-A0A2T3MNF6-F1
#
_entry.id   AF-A0A2T3MNF6-F1
#
_cell.length_a   1.000
_cell.length_b   1.000
_cell.length_c   1.000
_cell.angle_alpha   90.00
_cell.angle_beta   90.00
_cell.angle_gamma   90.00
#
_symmetry.space_group_name_H-M   'P 1'
#
loop_
_entity.id
_entity.type
_entity.pdbx_description
1 polymer ?
#
loop_
_entity_poly.entity_id
_entity_poly.type
_entity_poly.pdbx_seq_one_letter_code
_entity_poly.pdbx_strand_id
1 'polypeptide(L)'
;MTSLNTNMVLDTRFLARLSYLPDELAKAAKQAMIKTNRWLRAASMADLGYELSIDSKAMTTRFRTYKNGGMSKLWVGVRSLGVHRLGTPVQNGKGVQVGSHFYDGAFISPMDSDQLLVFRRENKGRKSIKLVTIDISEEAEEIIDSYLPDLNRKFEEFFHREFQFILSGAK
;
A
#
# COMPACT_ATOMS: atom_id res chain seq x y z
N MET A 1 -32.49 -38.36 -52.63
CA MET A 1 -31.45 -38.73 -51.66
C MET A 1 -30.23 -37.87 -51.94
N THR A 2 -30.10 -36.76 -51.23
CA THR A 2 -29.02 -35.79 -51.43
C THR A 2 -27.96 -36.05 -50.36
N SER A 3 -26.81 -36.59 -50.75
CA SER A 3 -25.72 -36.88 -49.81
C SER A 3 -25.06 -35.56 -49.38
N LEU A 4 -25.21 -35.21 -48.11
CA LEU A 4 -24.40 -34.17 -47.46
C LEU A 4 -23.01 -34.75 -47.14
N ASN A 5 -22.14 -34.84 -48.14
CA ASN A 5 -20.69 -34.95 -47.88
C ASN A 5 -20.12 -33.54 -47.79
N THR A 6 -20.40 -32.86 -46.69
CA THR A 6 -19.70 -31.64 -46.31
C THR A 6 -18.58 -32.07 -45.38
N ASN A 7 -17.35 -32.17 -45.88
CA ASN A 7 -16.16 -32.27 -45.04
C ASN A 7 -16.07 -30.98 -44.21
N MET A 8 -16.66 -30.98 -43.02
CA MET A 8 -16.57 -29.88 -42.07
C MET A 8 -15.16 -29.89 -41.46
N VAL A 9 -14.26 -29.10 -42.05
CA VAL A 9 -12.92 -28.88 -41.50
C VAL A 9 -13.04 -27.85 -40.38
N LEU A 10 -12.96 -28.30 -39.13
CA LEU A 10 -12.90 -27.42 -37.96
C LEU A 10 -11.51 -26.81 -37.85
N ASP A 11 -11.43 -25.48 -37.71
CA ASP A 11 -10.15 -24.82 -37.46
C ASP A 11 -9.72 -25.06 -36.01
N THR A 12 -8.76 -25.96 -35.81
CA THR A 12 -8.18 -26.29 -34.52
C THR A 12 -6.86 -25.57 -34.25
N ARG A 13 -6.46 -24.57 -35.05
CA ARG A 13 -5.21 -23.80 -34.84
C ARG A 13 -5.15 -23.13 -33.48
N PHE A 14 -6.28 -22.88 -32.83
CA PHE A 14 -6.33 -22.39 -31.46
C PHE A 14 -5.70 -23.35 -30.44
N LEU A 15 -5.64 -24.66 -30.71
CA LEU A 15 -4.98 -25.64 -29.83
C LEU A 15 -3.47 -25.38 -29.71
N ALA A 16 -2.83 -24.86 -30.76
CA ALA A 16 -1.41 -24.48 -30.70
C ALA A 16 -1.14 -23.43 -29.62
N ARG A 17 -2.13 -22.57 -29.33
CA ARG A 17 -2.05 -21.58 -28.25
C ARG A 17 -2.01 -22.21 -26.87
N LEU A 18 -2.70 -23.33 -26.67
CA LEU A 18 -2.76 -24.03 -25.39
C LEU A 18 -1.38 -24.59 -24.97
N SER A 19 -0.44 -24.75 -25.91
CA SER A 19 0.93 -25.19 -25.60
C SER A 19 1.72 -24.17 -24.74
N TYR A 20 1.41 -22.87 -24.85
CA TYR A 20 2.06 -21.81 -24.08
C TYR A 20 1.37 -21.52 -22.73
N LEU A 21 0.24 -22.20 -22.45
CA LEU A 21 -0.59 -21.94 -21.28
C LEU A 21 0.19 -22.03 -19.95
N PRO A 22 1.11 -22.99 -19.72
CA PRO A 22 1.86 -23.06 -18.46
C PRO A 22 2.69 -21.79 -18.17
N ASP A 23 3.36 -21.24 -19.19
CA ASP A 23 4.18 -20.04 -19.04
C ASP A 23 3.31 -18.79 -18.84
N GLU A 24 2.19 -18.71 -19.54
CA GLU A 24 1.23 -17.61 -19.39
C GLU A 24 0.56 -17.64 -18.01
N LEU A 25 0.23 -18.84 -17.49
CA LEU A 25 -0.29 -19.02 -16.13
C LEU A 25 0.69 -18.54 -15.06
N ALA A 26 1.97 -18.89 -15.18
CA ALA A 26 3.00 -18.42 -14.26
C ALA A 26 3.12 -16.87 -14.28
N LYS A 27 3.01 -16.26 -15.47
CA LYS A 27 2.99 -14.80 -15.61
C LYS A 27 1.74 -14.19 -14.97
N ALA A 28 0.56 -14.77 -15.19
CA ALA A 28 -0.69 -14.33 -14.56
C ALA A 28 -0.61 -14.38 -13.04
N ALA A 29 -0.11 -15.48 -12.47
CA ALA A 29 0.06 -15.61 -11.03
C ALA A 29 1.00 -14.51 -10.47
N LYS A 30 2.10 -14.23 -11.17
CA LYS A 30 3.02 -13.16 -10.79
C LYS A 30 2.36 -11.77 -10.87
N GLN A 31 1.57 -11.49 -11.90
CA GLN A 31 0.84 -10.23 -12.02
C GLN A 31 -0.23 -10.09 -10.93
N ALA A 32 -0.98 -11.16 -10.67
CA ALA A 32 -1.97 -11.21 -9.60
C ALA A 32 -1.34 -10.93 -8.23
N MET A 33 -0.19 -11.53 -7.93
CA MET A 33 0.56 -11.25 -6.70
C MET A 33 0.99 -9.76 -6.60
N ILE A 34 1.49 -9.17 -7.69
CA ILE A 34 1.87 -7.74 -7.71
C ILE A 34 0.65 -6.85 -7.49
N LYS A 35 -0.49 -7.16 -8.13
CA LYS A 35 -1.75 -6.43 -7.96
C LYS A 35 -2.29 -6.56 -6.55
N THR A 36 -2.19 -7.75 -5.95
CA THR A 36 -2.58 -8.01 -4.55
C THR A 36 -1.79 -7.12 -3.60
N ASN A 37 -0.46 -7.07 -3.73
CA ASN A 37 0.35 -6.20 -2.87
C ASN A 37 0.12 -4.71 -3.10
N ARG A 38 -0.18 -4.29 -4.34
CA ARG A 38 -0.57 -2.90 -4.63
C ARG A 38 -1.90 -2.55 -3.98
N TRP A 39 -2.86 -3.47 -4.02
CA TRP A 39 -4.14 -3.32 -3.36
C TRP A 39 -3.97 -3.25 -1.85
N LEU A 40 -3.24 -4.20 -1.23
CA LEU A 40 -2.97 -4.20 0.20
C LEU A 40 -2.30 -2.89 0.64
N ARG A 41 -1.27 -2.46 -0.10
CA ARG A 41 -0.61 -1.16 0.13
C ARG A 41 -1.61 0.00 0.15
N ALA A 42 -2.52 0.05 -0.83
CA ALA A 42 -3.48 1.14 -0.95
C ALA A 42 -4.54 1.09 0.15
N ALA A 43 -5.09 -0.10 0.43
CA ALA A 43 -6.12 -0.31 1.43
C ALA A 43 -5.60 0.00 2.85
N SER A 44 -4.50 -0.64 3.26
CA SER A 44 -3.93 -0.41 4.59
C SER A 44 -3.44 1.02 4.80
N MET A 45 -2.89 1.67 3.76
CA MET A 45 -2.49 3.07 3.86
C MET A 45 -3.69 4.03 3.97
N ALA A 46 -4.82 3.71 3.31
CA ALA A 46 -6.03 4.51 3.41
C ALA A 46 -6.64 4.40 4.80
N ASP A 47 -6.76 3.17 5.33
CA ASP A 47 -7.33 2.94 6.65
C ASP A 47 -6.46 3.55 7.75
N LEU A 48 -5.13 3.40 7.70
CA LEU A 48 -4.23 4.01 8.69
C LEU A 48 -4.29 5.54 8.63
N GLY A 49 -4.40 6.10 7.42
CA GLY A 49 -4.57 7.54 7.22
C GLY A 49 -5.88 8.05 7.81
N TYR A 50 -6.95 7.25 7.71
CA TYR A 50 -8.24 7.57 8.31
C TYR A 50 -8.19 7.49 9.84
N GLU A 51 -7.74 6.35 10.39
CA GLU A 51 -7.71 6.07 11.83
C GLU A 51 -6.87 7.12 12.58
N LEU A 52 -5.69 7.44 12.06
CA LEU A 52 -4.76 8.36 12.71
C LEU A 52 -4.85 9.80 12.18
N SER A 53 -5.77 10.09 11.26
CA SER A 53 -5.89 11.40 10.60
C SER A 53 -4.56 11.89 9.98
N ILE A 54 -3.81 10.98 9.34
CA ILE A 54 -2.52 11.26 8.70
C ILE A 54 -2.72 11.47 7.19
N ASP A 55 -2.07 12.49 6.62
CA ASP A 55 -2.07 12.69 5.17
C ASP A 55 -1.39 11.50 4.44
N SER A 56 -2.07 10.96 3.42
CA SER A 56 -1.56 9.86 2.58
C SER A 56 -0.13 10.08 2.05
N LYS A 57 0.25 11.32 1.70
CA LYS A 57 1.62 11.69 1.24
C LYS A 57 2.66 11.39 2.31
N ALA A 58 2.34 11.63 3.58
CA ALA A 58 3.24 11.30 4.70
C ALA A 58 3.50 9.79 4.80
N MET A 59 2.50 8.98 4.44
CA MET A 59 2.52 7.52 4.51
C MET A 59 3.09 6.84 3.27
N THR A 60 3.12 7.49 2.11
CA THR A 60 3.68 6.91 0.87
C THR A 60 5.11 6.37 1.03
N THR A 61 5.91 7.04 1.87
CA THR A 61 7.30 6.64 2.16
C THR A 61 7.40 5.46 3.12
N ARG A 62 6.34 5.17 3.88
CA ARG A 62 6.21 4.12 4.90
C ARG A 62 5.61 2.83 4.34
N PHE A 63 4.83 2.89 3.27
CA PHE A 63 4.26 1.72 2.58
C PHE A 63 4.94 1.53 1.24
N ARG A 64 5.79 0.50 1.12
CA ARG A 64 6.57 0.22 -0.09
C ARG A 64 6.37 -1.20 -0.58
N THR A 65 6.03 -1.35 -1.86
CA THR A 65 5.95 -2.66 -2.50
C THR A 65 7.29 -3.00 -3.16
N TYR A 66 7.81 -4.18 -2.85
CA TYR A 66 8.99 -4.74 -3.49
C TYR A 66 8.61 -5.96 -4.33
N LYS A 67 9.33 -6.17 -5.42
CA LYS A 67 9.20 -7.36 -6.27
C LYS A 67 10.58 -7.95 -6.49
N ASN A 68 10.72 -9.25 -6.28
CA ASN A 68 11.94 -9.99 -6.61
C ASN A 68 11.57 -11.37 -7.15
N GLY A 69 11.89 -11.66 -8.41
CA GLY A 69 11.63 -12.96 -9.02
C GLY A 69 10.15 -13.38 -8.91
N GLY A 70 9.89 -14.38 -8.07
CA GLY A 70 8.58 -14.96 -7.75
C GLY A 70 7.95 -14.47 -6.44
N MET A 71 8.57 -13.52 -5.73
CA MET A 71 8.01 -12.91 -4.52
C MET A 71 7.62 -11.45 -4.75
N SER A 72 6.52 -11.04 -4.11
CA SER A 72 6.21 -9.63 -3.89
C SER A 72 6.03 -9.42 -2.39
N LYS A 73 6.63 -8.36 -1.86
CA LYS A 73 6.60 -8.02 -0.43
C LYS A 73 6.03 -6.63 -0.24
N LEU A 74 5.22 -6.45 0.80
CA LEU A 74 4.87 -5.13 1.32
C LEU A 74 5.77 -4.83 2.52
N TRP A 75 6.48 -3.71 2.48
CA TRP A 75 7.19 -3.17 3.63
C TRP A 75 6.36 -2.05 4.25
N VAL A 76 6.14 -2.16 5.56
CA VAL A 76 5.40 -1.19 6.38
C VAL A 76 6.35 -0.62 7.43
N GLY A 77 6.56 0.69 7.40
CA GLY A 77 7.43 1.38 8.34
C GLY A 77 6.67 1.86 9.57
N VAL A 78 6.77 1.12 10.68
CA VAL A 78 6.03 1.35 11.94
C VAL A 78 6.71 2.30 12.94
N ARG A 79 7.82 2.93 12.56
CA ARG A 79 8.48 3.92 13.45
C ARG A 79 7.58 5.12 13.67
N SER A 80 7.60 5.65 14.90
CA SER A 80 6.87 6.84 15.31
C SER A 80 6.98 7.98 14.29
N LEU A 81 5.87 8.70 14.13
CA LEU A 81 5.71 9.74 13.13
C LEU A 81 5.67 11.12 13.80
N GLY A 82 6.40 12.09 13.24
CA GLY A 82 6.33 13.46 13.72
C GLY A 82 4.91 14.04 13.56
N VAL A 83 4.41 14.70 14.61
CA VAL A 83 3.02 15.18 14.68
C VAL A 83 2.66 16.20 13.59
N HIS A 84 3.66 16.89 13.01
CA HIS A 84 3.51 17.76 11.85
C HIS A 84 2.91 17.08 10.60
N ARG A 85 2.78 15.74 10.61
CA ARG A 85 2.13 14.96 9.54
C ARG A 85 0.62 14.78 9.73
N LEU A 86 0.09 15.17 10.88
CA LEU A 86 -1.34 15.10 11.22
C LEU A 86 -2.13 16.33 10.73
N GLY A 87 -1.44 17.35 10.24
CA GLY A 87 -2.03 18.59 9.78
C GLY A 87 -1.04 19.75 9.83
N THR A 88 -1.50 20.94 9.48
CA THR A 88 -0.67 22.15 9.54
C THR A 88 -0.46 22.58 10.99
N PRO A 89 0.79 22.66 11.49
CA PRO A 89 1.04 23.11 12.84
C PRO A 89 0.78 24.60 13.03
N VAL A 90 0.10 24.97 14.12
CA VAL A 90 -0.19 26.36 14.50
C VAL A 90 0.29 26.59 15.93
N GLN A 91 1.21 27.52 16.13
CA GLN A 91 1.79 27.81 17.44
C GLN A 91 1.07 28.97 18.14
N ASN A 92 0.89 28.85 19.46
CA ASN A 92 0.48 29.92 20.35
C ASN A 92 1.42 30.02 21.57
N GLY A 93 1.13 30.90 22.53
CA GLY A 93 1.99 31.10 23.70
C GLY A 93 2.11 29.91 24.66
N LYS A 94 1.21 28.93 24.57
CA LYS A 94 1.20 27.73 25.44
C LYS A 94 1.77 26.49 24.76
N GLY A 95 1.72 26.41 23.43
CA GLY A 95 2.12 25.21 22.71
C GLY A 95 1.77 25.25 21.22
N VAL A 96 1.64 24.06 20.63
CA VAL A 96 1.35 23.89 19.20
C VAL A 96 0.10 23.04 19.01
N GLN A 97 -0.86 23.55 18.23
CA GLN A 97 -2.00 22.78 17.72
C GLN A 97 -1.62 22.10 16.41
N VAL A 98 -1.93 20.81 16.26
CA VAL A 98 -1.84 20.10 14.97
C VAL A 98 -3.08 19.23 14.79
N GLY A 99 -3.88 19.53 13.76
CA GLY A 99 -5.18 18.87 13.58
C GLY A 99 -6.06 19.08 14.82
N SER A 100 -6.60 17.99 15.38
CA SER A 100 -7.38 17.97 16.61
C SER A 100 -6.55 17.96 17.90
N HIS A 101 -5.22 17.86 17.82
CA HIS A 101 -4.36 17.66 18.99
C HIS A 101 -3.62 18.92 19.41
N PHE A 102 -3.60 19.20 20.72
CA PHE A 102 -2.81 20.27 21.31
C PHE A 102 -1.59 19.70 22.05
N TYR A 103 -0.40 20.20 21.72
CA TYR A 103 0.85 19.81 22.34
C TYR A 103 1.37 20.93 23.23
N ASP A 104 1.06 20.85 24.52
CA ASP A 104 1.51 21.82 25.53
C ASP A 104 3.04 21.88 25.62
N GLY A 105 3.58 23.09 25.78
CA GLY A 105 5.02 23.36 25.85
C GLY A 105 5.79 23.03 24.57
N ALA A 106 5.11 22.68 23.47
CA ALA A 106 5.75 22.45 22.18
C ALA A 106 5.97 23.76 21.43
N PHE A 107 6.85 23.73 20.43
CA PHE A 107 7.13 24.84 19.54
C PHE A 107 7.45 24.34 18.13
N ILE A 108 7.22 25.19 17.13
CA ILE A 108 7.49 24.96 15.72
C ILE A 108 8.93 25.41 15.43
N SER A 109 9.68 24.57 14.74
CA SER A 109 10.98 24.94 14.16
C SER A 109 11.24 24.10 12.91
N PRO A 110 11.66 24.69 11.79
CA PRO A 110 12.04 23.91 10.61
C PRO A 110 13.34 23.11 10.82
N MET A 111 14.21 23.56 11.74
CA MET A 111 15.60 23.09 11.84
C MET A 111 16.25 23.09 10.44
N ASP A 112 16.83 21.98 9.99
CA ASP A 112 17.44 21.82 8.67
C ASP A 112 16.46 21.22 7.63
N SER A 113 15.15 21.44 7.80
CA SER A 113 14.08 20.90 6.94
C SER A 113 13.19 22.00 6.37
N ASP A 114 12.58 21.75 5.20
CA ASP A 114 11.55 22.62 4.62
C ASP A 114 10.16 22.43 5.26
N GLN A 115 10.04 21.57 6.28
CA GLN A 115 8.77 21.29 6.97
C GLN A 115 8.68 22.06 8.29
N LEU A 116 7.47 22.50 8.66
CA LEU A 116 7.19 23.04 9.99
C LEU A 116 7.15 21.90 11.01
N LEU A 117 8.32 21.47 11.51
CA LEU A 117 8.41 20.41 12.51
C LEU A 117 7.99 20.91 13.88
N VAL A 118 7.51 20.00 14.74
CA VAL A 118 7.04 20.30 16.09
C VAL A 118 7.96 19.64 17.10
N PHE A 119 8.54 20.44 17.99
CA PHE A 119 9.50 20.01 18.99
C PHE A 119 9.00 20.33 20.40
N ARG A 120 9.50 19.58 21.39
CA ARG A 120 9.32 19.87 22.81
C ARG A 120 10.64 19.74 23.53
N ARG A 121 10.87 20.61 24.51
CA ARG A 121 12.00 20.49 25.43
C ARG A 121 11.59 19.61 26.61
N GLU A 122 12.27 18.49 26.80
CA GLU A 122 11.97 17.55 27.90
C GLU A 122 12.53 17.99 29.25
N ASN A 123 13.68 18.67 29.25
CA ASN A 123 14.36 19.13 30.48
C ASN A 123 15.30 20.32 30.21
N LYS A 124 15.97 20.82 31.25
CA LYS A 124 16.89 21.98 31.13
C LYS A 124 18.26 21.66 30.51
N GLY A 125 18.55 20.40 30.20
CA GLY A 125 19.83 19.98 29.63
C GLY A 125 20.06 20.47 28.19
N ARG A 126 21.32 20.44 27.74
CA ARG A 126 21.72 20.93 26.40
C ARG A 126 21.12 20.13 25.23
N LYS A 127 20.87 18.83 25.39
CA LYS A 127 20.34 17.91 24.35
C LYS A 127 18.91 17.42 24.66
N SER A 128 18.04 18.34 25.05
CA SER A 128 16.70 18.05 25.59
C SER A 128 15.55 18.33 24.62
N ILE A 129 15.84 18.92 23.46
CA ILE A 129 14.83 19.19 22.43
C ILE A 129 14.60 17.90 21.63
N LYS A 130 13.36 17.44 21.61
CA LYS A 130 12.93 16.24 20.89
C LYS A 130 11.79 16.55 19.94
N LEU A 131 11.78 15.87 18.81
CA LEU A 131 10.65 15.91 17.89
C LEU A 131 9.43 15.30 18.61
N VAL A 132 8.30 15.98 18.56
CA VAL A 132 7.05 15.42 19.07
C VAL A 132 6.54 14.41 18.06
N THR A 133 6.31 13.19 18.51
CA THR A 133 5.89 12.06 17.66
C THR A 133 4.67 11.36 18.23
N ILE A 134 3.92 10.70 17.36
CA ILE A 134 2.94 9.68 17.72
C ILE A 134 3.50 8.29 17.40
N ASP A 135 3.15 7.32 18.22
CA ASP A 135 3.30 5.92 17.84
C ASP A 135 2.22 5.57 16.80
N ILE A 136 2.56 4.69 15.88
CA ILE A 136 1.65 4.20 14.84
C ILE A 136 1.73 2.67 14.72
N SER A 137 2.50 2.02 15.59
CA SER A 137 2.90 0.63 15.41
C SER A 137 1.76 -0.33 15.65
N GLU A 138 1.00 -0.14 16.72
CA GLU A 138 -0.17 -0.93 17.09
C GLU A 138 -1.26 -0.82 16.01
N GLU A 139 -1.65 0.40 15.64
CA GLU A 139 -2.70 0.61 14.64
C GLU A 139 -2.28 0.10 13.25
N ALA A 140 -1.00 0.22 12.89
CA ALA A 140 -0.51 -0.33 11.62
C ALA A 140 -0.53 -1.87 11.62
N GLU A 141 -0.22 -2.52 12.74
CA GLU A 141 -0.25 -3.97 12.88
C GLU A 141 -1.70 -4.48 12.81
N GLU A 142 -2.60 -3.89 13.59
CA GLU A 142 -4.02 -4.25 13.59
C GLU A 142 -4.66 -4.12 12.20
N ILE A 143 -4.40 -3.02 11.49
CA ILE A 143 -4.92 -2.82 10.14
C ILE A 143 -4.37 -3.87 9.18
N ILE A 144 -3.07 -4.18 9.23
CA ILE A 144 -2.49 -5.20 8.35
C ILE A 144 -3.08 -6.58 8.64
N ASP A 145 -3.20 -6.94 9.92
CA ASP A 145 -3.75 -8.22 10.36
C ASP A 145 -5.21 -8.39 9.94
N SER A 146 -5.99 -7.31 9.96
CA SER A 146 -7.38 -7.32 9.48
C SER A 146 -7.51 -7.75 8.01
N TYR A 147 -6.48 -7.51 7.19
CA TYR A 147 -6.46 -7.85 5.77
C TYR A 147 -5.89 -9.24 5.47
N LEU A 148 -5.16 -9.87 6.39
CA LEU A 148 -4.55 -11.19 6.17
C LEU A 148 -5.57 -12.27 5.74
N PRO A 149 -6.78 -12.37 6.35
CA PRO A 149 -7.78 -13.35 5.93
C PRO A 149 -8.24 -13.18 4.48
N ASP A 150 -8.19 -11.95 3.97
CA ASP A 150 -8.69 -11.58 2.64
C ASP A 150 -7.65 -11.66 1.52
N LEU A 151 -6.36 -11.86 1.87
CA LEU A 151 -5.27 -11.86 0.89
C LEU A 151 -5.46 -12.92 -0.19
N ASN A 152 -5.82 -14.15 0.19
CA ASN A 152 -6.04 -15.24 -0.76
C ASN A 152 -7.20 -14.93 -1.70
N ARG A 153 -8.32 -14.46 -1.14
CA ARG A 153 -9.49 -14.06 -1.92
C ARG A 153 -9.15 -12.96 -2.93
N LYS A 154 -8.37 -11.95 -2.52
CA LYS A 154 -7.95 -10.85 -3.40
C LYS A 154 -6.95 -11.29 -4.45
N PHE A 155 -6.04 -12.19 -4.10
CA PHE A 155 -5.16 -12.82 -5.06
C PHE A 155 -5.95 -13.60 -6.12
N GLU A 156 -6.89 -14.45 -5.71
CA GLU A 156 -7.75 -15.22 -6.62
C GLU A 156 -8.57 -14.30 -7.53
N GLU A 157 -9.13 -13.22 -7.01
CA GLU A 157 -9.85 -12.21 -7.80
C GLU A 157 -8.96 -11.64 -8.92
N PHE A 158 -7.73 -11.23 -8.60
CA PHE A 158 -6.80 -10.74 -9.62
C PHE A 158 -6.33 -11.84 -10.55
N PHE A 159 -6.06 -13.03 -10.05
CA PHE A 159 -5.60 -14.16 -10.84
C PHE A 159 -6.65 -14.61 -11.85
N HIS A 160 -7.91 -14.69 -11.46
CA HIS A 160 -9.02 -14.98 -12.38
C HIS A 160 -9.11 -13.95 -13.51
N ARG A 161 -8.92 -12.65 -13.20
CA ARG A 161 -8.90 -11.61 -14.23
C ARG A 161 -7.72 -11.78 -15.20
N GLU A 162 -6.51 -12.04 -14.69
CA GLU A 162 -5.34 -12.31 -15.54
C GLU A 162 -5.53 -13.56 -16.40
N PHE A 163 -6.11 -14.62 -15.82
CA PHE A 163 -6.38 -15.86 -16.51
C PHE A 163 -7.43 -15.70 -17.62
N GLN A 164 -8.51 -14.97 -17.36
CA GLN A 164 -9.52 -14.66 -18.39
C GLN A 164 -8.93 -13.83 -19.53
N PHE A 165 -8.04 -12.89 -19.23
CA PHE A 165 -7.31 -12.12 -20.23
C PHE A 165 -6.42 -13.01 -21.10
N ILE A 166 -5.73 -13.98 -20.50
CA ILE A 166 -5.00 -15.01 -21.23
C ILE A 166 -5.96 -15.79 -22.13
N LEU A 167 -7.09 -16.29 -21.64
CA LEU A 167 -8.00 -17.07 -22.48
C LEU A 167 -8.58 -16.27 -23.64
N SER A 168 -8.90 -14.97 -23.44
CA SER A 168 -9.59 -14.16 -24.45
C SER A 168 -8.76 -13.84 -25.69
N GLY A 169 -7.43 -13.93 -25.63
CA GLY A 169 -6.59 -13.61 -26.80
C GLY A 169 -6.39 -12.14 -27.06
N ALA A 170 -6.87 -11.28 -26.17
CA ALA A 170 -6.50 -9.88 -26.18
C ALA A 170 -4.99 -9.78 -25.86
N LYS A 171 -4.18 -9.43 -26.84
CA LYS A 171 -2.82 -8.92 -26.65
C LYS A 171 -2.79 -7.45 -27.00
#